data_AF-A0A3L7NLM6-F1
#
_entry.id   AF-A0A3L7NLM6-F1
#
_cell.length_a   1.000
_cell.length_b   1.000
_cell.length_c   1.000
_cell.angle_alpha   90.00
_cell.angle_beta   90.00
_cell.angle_gamma   90.00
#
_symmetry.space_group_name_H-M   'P 1'
#
loop_
_entity.id
_entity.type
_entity.pdbx_description
1 polymer ?
#
loop_
_entity_poly.entity_id
_entity_poly.type
_entity_poly.pdbx_seq_one_letter_code
_entity_poly.pdbx_strand_id
1 'polypeptide(L)'
;MNIILTGIARSGTSLACTLLNRLPNSVALLEPMSPRLLEGLEPTVAIPDRIDAFFTSQRASLLARGEAISKARDGEIPENPFSESPDSSGLRPLLTSQSVVRFEKPLGENFRLVIKHPNCFTALLGVLVPRFPCFALVRNPLAVLLSWNTTQSHRIDGRQPAAEAFDAELRRRLEAEKDPIGRQLAMLSWSFEQYSRHLPPQRVIHYEQLVASAGRVLAGIDPEAASLQGSLESRNANRLYAAADIQGLSARLLESPGAYWDHYSRESVRDLAGVLLGN
;
A
#
# COMPACT_ATOMS: atom_id res chain seq x y z
N MET A 1 -18.72 8.45 4.13
CA MET A 1 -17.69 9.03 3.22
C MET A 1 -16.93 7.91 2.51
N ASN A 2 -16.63 8.07 1.21
CA ASN A 2 -15.85 7.10 0.42
C ASN A 2 -14.40 7.61 0.31
N ILE A 3 -13.42 6.75 0.62
CA ILE A 3 -12.02 7.14 0.77
C ILE A 3 -11.15 6.17 -0.02
N ILE A 4 -10.19 6.71 -0.76
CA ILE A 4 -9.19 5.93 -1.48
C ILE A 4 -7.92 5.85 -0.65
N LEU A 5 -7.48 4.63 -0.39
CA LEU A 5 -6.19 4.34 0.21
C LEU A 5 -5.26 3.73 -0.83
N THR A 6 -4.11 4.35 -1.01
CA THR A 6 -3.06 3.82 -1.86
C THR A 6 -1.74 3.80 -1.09
N GLY A 7 -0.65 3.58 -1.79
CA GLY A 7 0.67 3.56 -1.19
C GLY A 7 1.57 2.55 -1.87
N ILE A 8 2.84 2.63 -1.51
CA ILE A 8 3.85 1.70 -2.02
C ILE A 8 3.47 0.33 -1.49
N ALA A 9 3.37 -0.67 -2.34
CA ALA A 9 3.11 -2.00 -1.81
C ALA A 9 4.20 -2.39 -0.83
N ARG A 10 3.80 -2.98 0.30
CA ARG A 10 4.64 -3.23 1.48
C ARG A 10 4.92 -2.01 2.35
N SER A 11 4.22 -0.87 2.17
CA SER A 11 4.29 0.29 3.07
C SER A 11 3.38 0.22 4.31
N GLY A 12 2.71 -0.92 4.55
CA GLY A 12 1.79 -1.06 5.68
C GLY A 12 0.35 -0.65 5.37
N THR A 13 -0.03 -0.45 4.10
CA THR A 13 -1.42 -0.20 3.71
C THR A 13 -2.41 -1.27 4.20
N SER A 14 -1.98 -2.53 4.32
CA SER A 14 -2.82 -3.62 4.85
C SER A 14 -3.00 -3.49 6.37
N LEU A 15 -1.94 -3.18 7.11
CA LEU A 15 -2.01 -2.83 8.54
C LEU A 15 -2.94 -1.63 8.76
N ALA A 16 -2.87 -0.59 7.93
CA ALA A 16 -3.79 0.54 8.01
C ALA A 16 -5.26 0.10 7.81
N CYS A 17 -5.55 -0.79 6.85
CA CYS A 17 -6.90 -1.36 6.71
C CYS A 17 -7.33 -2.11 7.98
N THR A 18 -6.47 -2.95 8.56
CA THR A 18 -6.78 -3.67 9.81
C THR A 18 -7.07 -2.71 10.96
N LEU A 19 -6.27 -1.65 11.14
CA LEU A 19 -6.47 -0.65 12.19
C LEU A 19 -7.75 0.16 11.99
N LEU A 20 -8.04 0.61 10.77
CA LEU A 20 -9.29 1.29 10.44
C LEU A 20 -10.50 0.39 10.70
N ASN A 21 -10.37 -0.92 10.47
CA ASN A 21 -11.43 -1.87 10.78
C ASN A 21 -11.65 -2.12 12.28
N ARG A 22 -10.77 -1.66 13.17
CA ARG A 22 -11.02 -1.66 14.62
C ARG A 22 -11.94 -0.53 15.07
N LEU A 23 -12.14 0.49 14.23
CA LEU A 23 -13.02 1.61 14.54
C LEU A 23 -14.49 1.20 14.34
N PRO A 24 -15.41 1.69 15.19
CA PRO A 24 -16.80 1.24 15.20
C PRO A 24 -17.56 1.61 13.93
N ASN A 25 -17.29 2.77 13.33
CA ASN A 25 -18.04 3.28 12.17
C ASN A 25 -17.17 3.45 10.90
N SER A 26 -16.26 2.52 10.67
CA SER A 26 -15.33 2.51 9.54
C SER A 26 -15.16 1.11 8.98
N VAL A 27 -15.09 0.97 7.66
CA VAL A 27 -14.78 -0.29 6.97
C VAL A 27 -13.69 -0.03 5.95
N ALA A 28 -12.61 -0.78 6.01
CA ALA A 28 -11.49 -0.69 5.07
C ALA A 28 -11.31 -2.01 4.32
N LEU A 29 -11.44 -1.98 2.99
CA LEU A 29 -11.37 -3.14 2.12
C LEU A 29 -10.01 -3.22 1.40
N LEU A 30 -9.45 -4.43 1.32
CA LEU A 30 -8.15 -4.71 0.74
C LEU A 30 -8.32 -5.19 -0.72
N GLU A 31 -7.95 -4.34 -1.69
CA GLU A 31 -7.97 -4.64 -3.13
C GLU A 31 -9.25 -5.37 -3.60
N PRO A 32 -10.45 -4.85 -3.27
CA PRO A 32 -11.73 -5.53 -3.50
C PRO A 32 -12.20 -5.50 -4.95
N MET A 33 -11.57 -4.68 -5.79
CA MET A 33 -11.90 -4.49 -7.20
C MET A 33 -10.71 -4.91 -8.06
N SER A 34 -10.99 -5.64 -9.14
CA SER A 34 -9.98 -5.98 -10.14
C SER A 34 -9.64 -4.76 -11.00
N PRO A 35 -8.36 -4.35 -11.12
CA PRO A 35 -7.94 -3.27 -12.02
C PRO A 35 -8.35 -3.47 -13.47
N ARG A 36 -8.48 -4.73 -13.92
CA ARG A 36 -8.90 -5.05 -15.30
C ARG A 36 -10.27 -4.47 -15.66
N LEU A 37 -11.12 -4.21 -14.67
CA LEU A 37 -12.43 -3.58 -14.89
C LEU A 37 -12.35 -2.09 -15.25
N LEU A 38 -11.17 -1.49 -15.10
CA LEU A 38 -10.89 -0.09 -15.40
C LEU A 38 -10.09 0.09 -16.70
N GLU A 39 -9.49 -0.98 -17.22
CA GLU A 39 -8.68 -0.94 -18.44
C GLU A 39 -9.54 -0.53 -19.65
N GLY A 40 -9.02 0.39 -20.48
CA GLY A 40 -9.70 0.90 -21.67
C GLY A 40 -10.84 1.89 -21.40
N LEU A 41 -11.20 2.14 -20.13
CA LEU A 41 -12.14 3.21 -19.79
C LEU A 41 -11.50 4.59 -19.97
N GLU A 42 -12.34 5.59 -20.27
CA GLU A 42 -11.91 6.98 -20.30
C GLU A 42 -11.43 7.41 -18.89
N PRO A 43 -10.20 7.91 -18.73
CA PRO A 43 -9.61 8.11 -17.40
C PRO A 43 -10.28 9.17 -16.53
N THR A 44 -10.77 10.28 -17.10
CA THR A 44 -11.18 11.45 -16.31
C THR A 44 -12.62 11.36 -15.80
N VAL A 45 -13.48 10.60 -16.48
CA VAL A 45 -14.91 10.45 -16.19
C VAL A 45 -15.24 9.00 -15.87
N ALA A 46 -14.98 8.08 -16.80
CA ALA A 46 -15.48 6.71 -16.71
C ALA A 46 -14.79 5.87 -15.63
N ILE A 47 -13.48 6.05 -15.42
CA ILE A 47 -12.75 5.36 -14.33
C ILE A 47 -13.28 5.80 -12.94
N PRO A 48 -13.33 7.11 -12.61
CA PRO A 48 -13.87 7.52 -11.32
C PRO A 48 -15.36 7.15 -11.14
N ASP A 49 -16.19 7.22 -12.19
CA ASP A 49 -17.60 6.76 -12.15
C ASP A 49 -17.69 5.28 -11.79
N ARG A 50 -16.87 4.44 -12.43
CA ARG A 50 -16.84 3.00 -12.16
C ARG A 50 -16.41 2.70 -10.72
N ILE A 51 -15.46 3.45 -10.19
CA ILE A 51 -15.01 3.31 -8.79
C ILE A 51 -16.10 3.79 -7.82
N ASP A 52 -16.80 4.89 -8.10
CA ASP A 52 -17.88 5.39 -7.26
C ASP A 52 -19.09 4.44 -7.23
N ALA A 53 -19.44 3.87 -8.39
CA ALA A 53 -20.44 2.81 -8.48
C ALA A 53 -20.05 1.58 -7.65
N PHE A 54 -18.77 1.23 -7.63
CA PHE A 54 -18.26 0.15 -6.78
C PHE A 54 -18.38 0.50 -5.29
N PHE A 55 -17.97 1.70 -4.87
CA PHE A 55 -18.18 2.17 -3.49
C PHE A 55 -19.65 2.11 -3.08
N THR A 56 -20.55 2.57 -3.95
CA THR A 56 -22.00 2.56 -3.71
C THR A 56 -22.53 1.15 -3.52
N SER A 57 -22.13 0.22 -4.38
CA SER A 57 -22.45 -1.21 -4.27
C SER A 57 -21.96 -1.82 -2.94
N GLN A 58 -20.70 -1.57 -2.56
CA GLN A 58 -20.14 -2.10 -1.32
C GLN A 58 -20.82 -1.49 -0.09
N ARG A 59 -21.13 -0.19 -0.11
CA ARG A 59 -21.87 0.49 0.96
C ARG A 59 -23.26 -0.11 1.15
N ALA A 60 -24.00 -0.32 0.07
CA ALA A 60 -25.32 -0.93 0.12
C ALA A 60 -25.27 -2.36 0.70
N SER A 61 -24.28 -3.16 0.27
CA SER A 61 -24.07 -4.52 0.80
C SER A 61 -23.73 -4.52 2.29
N LEU A 62 -22.86 -3.62 2.73
CA LEU A 62 -22.47 -3.48 4.14
C LEU A 62 -23.63 -3.06 5.04
N LEU A 63 -24.46 -2.10 4.60
CA LEU A 63 -25.62 -1.66 5.37
C LEU A 63 -26.72 -2.73 5.43
N ALA A 64 -26.93 -3.47 4.33
CA ALA A 64 -28.01 -4.46 4.26
C ALA A 64 -27.65 -5.81 4.91
N ARG A 65 -26.39 -6.25 4.77
CA ARG A 65 -25.96 -7.61 5.16
C ARG A 65 -24.72 -7.65 6.06
N GLY A 66 -24.04 -6.52 6.25
CA GLY A 66 -22.74 -6.51 6.92
C GLY A 66 -21.65 -7.19 6.10
N GLU A 67 -21.78 -7.27 4.77
CA GLU A 67 -20.88 -8.02 3.89
C GLU A 67 -20.24 -7.12 2.83
N ALA A 68 -18.97 -7.38 2.50
CA ALA A 68 -18.29 -6.76 1.36
C ALA A 68 -17.31 -7.73 0.70
N ILE A 69 -16.98 -7.46 -0.56
CA ILE A 69 -15.88 -8.14 -1.25
C ILE A 69 -14.56 -7.52 -0.79
N SER A 70 -13.58 -8.35 -0.46
CA SER A 70 -12.21 -7.94 -0.15
C SER A 70 -11.25 -9.10 -0.40
N LYS A 71 -9.97 -8.81 -0.59
CA LYS A 71 -8.95 -9.82 -0.31
C LYS A 71 -8.91 -10.07 1.18
N ALA A 72 -8.92 -11.35 1.55
CA ALA A 72 -8.96 -11.80 2.93
C ALA A 72 -8.24 -13.14 3.07
N ARG A 73 -7.96 -13.51 4.30
CA ARG A 73 -7.48 -14.83 4.71
C ARG A 73 -8.41 -15.30 5.82
N ASP A 74 -8.96 -16.49 5.68
CA ASP A 74 -9.85 -17.10 6.70
C ASP A 74 -11.04 -16.19 7.07
N GLY A 75 -11.57 -15.44 6.09
CA GLY A 75 -12.68 -14.51 6.28
C GLY A 75 -12.31 -13.14 6.84
N GLU A 76 -11.03 -12.89 7.15
CA GLU A 76 -10.56 -11.65 7.77
C GLU A 76 -9.55 -10.89 6.91
N ILE A 77 -9.44 -9.57 7.13
CA ILE A 77 -8.46 -8.73 6.43
C ILE A 77 -7.15 -8.73 7.23
N PRO A 78 -6.08 -9.38 6.72
CA PRO A 78 -4.84 -9.53 7.48
C PRO A 78 -4.00 -8.26 7.46
N GLU A 79 -3.22 -8.05 8.53
CA GLU A 79 -2.23 -6.97 8.60
C GLU A 79 -1.13 -7.11 7.55
N ASN A 80 -0.79 -8.35 7.19
CA ASN A 80 0.21 -8.72 6.20
C ASN A 80 -0.36 -9.80 5.27
N PRO A 81 -0.45 -9.55 3.94
CA PRO A 81 -1.02 -10.52 3.02
C PRO A 81 -0.06 -11.67 2.64
N PHE A 82 1.19 -11.67 3.09
CA PHE A 82 2.18 -12.70 2.81
C PHE A 82 2.51 -13.52 4.06
N SER A 83 2.89 -14.79 3.89
CA SER A 83 3.33 -15.66 4.99
C SER A 83 4.49 -15.06 5.77
N GLU A 84 4.66 -15.42 7.04
CA GLU A 84 5.83 -15.00 7.83
C GLU A 84 7.08 -15.84 7.55
N SER A 85 6.98 -16.92 6.79
CA SER A 85 8.10 -17.81 6.47
C SER A 85 8.16 -18.10 4.97
N PRO A 86 9.35 -18.20 4.37
CA PRO A 86 9.52 -18.65 3.00
C PRO A 86 8.96 -20.06 2.77
N ASP A 87 8.53 -20.34 1.54
CA ASP A 87 8.24 -21.70 1.09
C ASP A 87 9.47 -22.36 0.43
N SER A 88 9.27 -23.46 -0.30
CA SER A 88 10.35 -24.17 -1.00
C SER A 88 11.07 -23.33 -2.07
N SER A 89 10.49 -22.21 -2.51
CA SER A 89 11.13 -21.28 -3.45
C SER A 89 12.03 -20.26 -2.75
N GLY A 90 12.13 -20.29 -1.41
CA GLY A 90 12.87 -19.27 -0.64
C GLY A 90 12.17 -17.91 -0.57
N LEU A 91 10.94 -17.80 -1.06
CA LEU A 91 10.15 -16.56 -1.04
C LEU A 91 8.87 -16.75 -0.22
N ARG A 92 8.32 -15.65 0.28
CA ARG A 92 7.07 -15.67 1.06
C ARG A 92 5.85 -15.71 0.13
N PRO A 93 5.01 -16.75 0.14
CA PRO A 93 3.78 -16.81 -0.66
C PRO A 93 2.71 -15.82 -0.21
N LEU A 94 1.84 -15.43 -1.14
CA LEU A 94 0.62 -14.66 -0.88
C LEU A 94 -0.43 -15.57 -0.22
N LEU A 95 -1.04 -15.11 0.87
CA LEU A 95 -2.01 -15.89 1.66
C LEU A 95 -3.46 -15.40 1.53
N THR A 96 -3.69 -14.36 0.74
CA THR A 96 -5.03 -13.77 0.59
C THR A 96 -5.62 -14.06 -0.79
N SER A 97 -6.92 -14.33 -0.81
CA SER A 97 -7.73 -14.40 -2.02
C SER A 97 -8.95 -13.50 -1.90
N GLN A 98 -9.54 -13.14 -3.04
CA GLN A 98 -10.79 -12.36 -3.03
C GLN A 98 -11.93 -13.23 -2.51
N SER A 99 -12.64 -12.73 -1.50
CA SER A 99 -13.76 -13.41 -0.87
C SER A 99 -14.77 -12.40 -0.30
N VAL A 100 -15.92 -12.90 0.14
CA VAL A 100 -16.87 -12.12 0.93
C VAL A 100 -16.37 -12.10 2.37
N VAL A 101 -16.25 -10.91 2.94
CA VAL A 101 -15.90 -10.66 4.34
C VAL A 101 -17.13 -10.13 5.07
N ARG A 102 -17.40 -10.68 6.26
CA ARG A 102 -18.49 -10.24 7.14
C ARG A 102 -17.95 -9.30 8.21
N PHE A 103 -18.69 -8.23 8.48
CA PHE A 103 -18.39 -7.22 9.48
C PHE A 103 -19.53 -7.17 10.49
N GLU A 104 -19.25 -7.50 11.75
CA GLU A 104 -20.26 -7.62 12.82
C GLU A 104 -20.50 -6.33 13.62
N LYS A 105 -19.93 -5.21 13.17
CA LYS A 105 -20.08 -3.91 13.82
C LYS A 105 -21.28 -3.14 13.28
N PRO A 106 -22.00 -2.39 14.13
CA PRO A 106 -23.11 -1.54 13.68
C PRO A 106 -22.55 -0.39 12.83
N LEU A 107 -22.98 -0.30 11.57
CA LEU A 107 -22.58 0.75 10.64
C LEU A 107 -23.72 1.78 10.50
N GLY A 108 -23.43 3.04 10.75
CA GLY A 108 -24.35 4.13 10.39
C GLY A 108 -24.26 4.44 8.90
N GLU A 109 -25.30 5.02 8.29
CA GLU A 109 -25.34 5.32 6.84
C GLU A 109 -24.10 6.09 6.33
N ASN A 110 -23.55 6.95 7.19
CA ASN A 110 -22.40 7.81 6.90
C ASN A 110 -21.04 7.21 7.25
N PHE A 111 -20.95 5.91 7.58
CA PHE A 111 -19.70 5.23 7.92
C PHE A 111 -18.60 5.49 6.88
N ARG A 112 -17.34 5.47 7.32
CA ARG A 112 -16.20 5.64 6.40
C ARG A 112 -15.96 4.33 5.67
N LEU A 113 -16.09 4.35 4.35
CA LEU A 113 -15.73 3.23 3.51
C LEU A 113 -14.41 3.56 2.83
N VAL A 114 -13.37 2.81 3.18
CA VAL A 114 -12.02 2.96 2.65
C VAL A 114 -11.76 1.79 1.71
N ILE A 115 -11.40 2.07 0.46
CA ILE A 115 -10.97 1.03 -0.48
C ILE A 115 -9.50 1.22 -0.76
N LYS A 116 -8.74 0.15 -0.55
CA LYS A 116 -7.31 0.15 -0.78
C LYS A 116 -6.95 -0.52 -2.09
N HIS A 117 -6.15 0.14 -2.92
CA HIS A 117 -5.44 -0.50 -4.02
C HIS A 117 -4.06 0.18 -4.23
N PRO A 118 -2.93 -0.50 -3.95
CA PRO A 118 -1.65 0.18 -3.88
C PRO A 118 -1.15 0.62 -5.26
N ASN A 119 -1.08 -0.28 -6.24
CA ASN A 119 -0.51 0.06 -7.55
C ASN A 119 -1.49 0.83 -8.46
N CYS A 120 -2.68 0.27 -8.71
CA CYS A 120 -3.68 0.85 -9.61
C CYS A 120 -4.09 2.27 -9.17
N PHE A 121 -4.43 2.49 -7.90
CA PHE A 121 -4.79 3.83 -7.46
C PHE A 121 -3.61 4.81 -7.43
N THR A 122 -2.37 4.35 -7.22
CA THR A 122 -1.19 5.23 -7.36
C THR A 122 -1.09 5.76 -8.79
N ALA A 123 -1.25 4.89 -9.80
CA ALA A 123 -1.21 5.30 -11.21
C ALA A 123 -2.39 6.20 -11.60
N LEU A 124 -3.53 6.08 -10.91
CA LEU A 124 -4.74 6.84 -11.19
C LEU A 124 -4.90 8.10 -10.31
N LEU A 125 -3.93 8.45 -9.46
CA LEU A 125 -4.08 9.55 -8.49
C LEU A 125 -4.51 10.87 -9.13
N GLY A 126 -3.96 11.21 -10.30
CA GLY A 126 -4.30 12.44 -11.01
C GLY A 126 -5.79 12.59 -11.36
N VAL A 127 -6.49 11.48 -11.59
CA VAL A 127 -7.94 11.49 -11.89
C VAL A 127 -8.81 11.19 -10.67
N LEU A 128 -8.25 10.60 -9.62
CA LEU A 128 -8.98 10.23 -8.40
C LEU A 128 -9.04 11.34 -7.37
N VAL A 129 -7.97 12.11 -7.20
CA VAL A 129 -7.88 13.21 -6.21
C VAL A 129 -8.98 14.26 -6.36
N PRO A 130 -9.42 14.65 -7.57
CA PRO A 130 -10.53 15.59 -7.74
C PRO A 130 -11.88 15.07 -7.20
N ARG A 131 -12.03 13.74 -7.05
CA ARG A 131 -13.32 13.10 -6.80
C ARG A 131 -13.41 12.41 -5.43
N PHE A 132 -12.28 11.97 -4.89
CA PHE A 132 -12.21 11.25 -3.63
C PHE A 132 -11.14 11.83 -2.70
N PRO A 133 -11.37 11.83 -1.37
CA PRO A 133 -10.29 11.89 -0.40
C PRO A 133 -9.33 10.71 -0.66
N CYS A 134 -8.11 11.03 -1.07
CA CYS A 134 -7.06 10.05 -1.37
C CYS A 134 -5.93 10.17 -0.35
N PHE A 135 -5.49 9.05 0.21
CA PHE A 135 -4.35 8.97 1.12
C PHE A 135 -3.35 7.94 0.60
N ALA A 136 -2.07 8.19 0.80
CA ALA A 136 -1.00 7.25 0.45
C ALA A 136 -0.21 6.85 1.68
N LEU A 137 0.19 5.58 1.77
CA LEU A 137 1.22 5.16 2.72
C LEU A 137 2.57 5.00 2.04
N VAL A 138 3.58 5.60 2.64
CA VAL A 138 4.99 5.45 2.30
C VAL A 138 5.73 4.77 3.46
N ARG A 139 6.90 4.22 3.18
CA ARG A 139 7.73 3.50 4.16
C ARG A 139 9.19 3.68 3.79
N ASN A 140 10.09 3.52 4.77
CA ASN A 140 11.52 3.57 4.53
C ASN A 140 11.88 2.78 3.24
N PRO A 141 12.53 3.44 2.26
CA PRO A 141 12.72 2.87 0.93
C PRO A 141 13.54 1.57 0.95
N LEU A 142 14.51 1.44 1.87
CA LEU A 142 15.27 0.21 2.03
C LEU A 142 14.40 -0.94 2.55
N ALA A 143 13.53 -0.67 3.55
CA ALA A 143 12.61 -1.68 4.07
C ALA A 143 11.61 -2.17 2.99
N VAL A 144 11.22 -1.29 2.07
CA VAL A 144 10.37 -1.65 0.93
C VAL A 144 11.12 -2.58 -0.03
N LEU A 145 12.33 -2.20 -0.46
CA LEU A 145 13.14 -3.01 -1.37
C LEU A 145 13.44 -4.39 -0.79
N LEU A 146 13.88 -4.47 0.47
CA LEU A 146 14.11 -5.73 1.17
C LEU A 146 12.84 -6.58 1.25
N SER A 147 11.69 -5.94 1.49
CA SER A 147 10.43 -6.67 1.50
C SER A 147 9.99 -7.16 0.12
N TRP A 148 10.30 -6.45 -0.97
CA TRP A 148 9.99 -6.94 -2.32
C TRP A 148 10.82 -8.18 -2.67
N ASN A 149 12.10 -8.17 -2.32
CA ASN A 149 13.04 -9.27 -2.60
C ASN A 149 12.86 -10.52 -1.71
N THR A 150 11.89 -10.51 -0.79
CA THR A 150 11.55 -11.68 0.05
C THR A 150 10.13 -12.20 -0.18
N THR A 151 9.38 -11.65 -1.14
CA THR A 151 7.99 -12.02 -1.40
C THR A 151 7.80 -12.58 -2.80
N GLN A 152 6.94 -13.58 -2.94
CA GLN A 152 6.51 -14.09 -4.25
C GLN A 152 5.59 -13.06 -4.92
N SER A 153 6.19 -12.10 -5.61
CA SER A 153 5.47 -11.08 -6.37
C SER A 153 6.29 -10.58 -7.53
N HIS A 154 5.65 -10.01 -8.55
CA HIS A 154 6.30 -9.42 -9.72
C HIS A 154 7.32 -8.31 -9.39
N ARG A 155 7.35 -7.82 -8.15
CA ARG A 155 8.23 -6.75 -7.71
C ARG A 155 9.67 -7.20 -7.54
N ILE A 156 9.91 -8.49 -7.29
CA ILE A 156 11.28 -9.02 -7.29
C ILE A 156 11.94 -8.80 -8.66
N ASP A 157 11.16 -8.90 -9.73
CA ASP A 157 11.60 -8.60 -11.10
C ASP A 157 11.43 -7.12 -11.47
N GLY A 158 11.11 -6.25 -10.52
CA GLY A 158 10.88 -4.83 -10.81
C GLY A 158 9.71 -4.61 -11.78
N ARG A 159 8.59 -5.33 -11.62
CA ARG A 159 7.35 -5.11 -12.37
C ARG A 159 6.16 -4.78 -11.46
N GLN A 160 5.24 -4.01 -12.03
CA GLN A 160 4.06 -3.45 -11.37
C GLN A 160 2.84 -3.48 -12.33
N PRO A 161 2.35 -4.65 -12.78
CA PRO A 161 1.40 -4.73 -13.90
C PRO A 161 0.16 -3.84 -13.74
N ALA A 162 -0.41 -3.79 -12.53
CA ALA A 162 -1.60 -2.97 -12.25
C ALA A 162 -1.36 -1.45 -12.26
N ALA A 163 -0.11 -0.97 -12.25
CA ALA A 163 0.22 0.43 -12.49
C ALA A 163 0.65 0.65 -13.95
N GLU A 164 1.45 -0.26 -14.51
CA GLU A 164 1.89 -0.23 -15.92
C GLU A 164 0.73 -0.26 -16.93
N ALA A 165 -0.40 -0.85 -16.56
CA ALA A 165 -1.64 -0.83 -17.36
C ALA A 165 -2.25 0.58 -17.51
N PHE A 166 -1.95 1.50 -16.59
CA PHE A 166 -2.51 2.86 -16.56
C PHE A 166 -1.47 3.97 -16.73
N ASP A 167 -0.17 3.62 -16.66
CA ASP A 167 0.93 4.56 -16.86
C ASP A 167 1.91 4.00 -17.91
N ALA A 168 1.73 4.45 -19.14
CA ALA A 168 2.54 4.02 -20.28
C ALA A 168 4.02 4.47 -20.16
N GLU A 169 4.27 5.59 -19.46
CA GLU A 169 5.62 6.09 -19.22
C GLU A 169 6.36 5.18 -18.25
N LEU A 170 5.71 4.81 -17.14
CA LEU A 170 6.24 3.83 -16.20
C LEU A 170 6.56 2.53 -16.93
N ARG A 171 5.62 1.98 -17.70
CA ARG A 171 5.83 0.74 -18.45
C ARG A 171 7.07 0.83 -19.33
N ARG A 172 7.20 1.89 -20.13
CA ARG A 172 8.35 2.12 -21.03
C ARG A 172 9.65 2.23 -20.25
N ARG A 173 9.66 2.97 -19.12
CA ARG A 173 10.83 3.12 -18.25
C ARG A 173 11.28 1.78 -17.68
N LEU A 174 10.35 0.93 -17.25
CA LEU A 174 10.67 -0.39 -16.72
C LEU A 174 11.10 -1.38 -17.81
N GLU A 175 10.57 -1.27 -19.02
CA GLU A 175 11.00 -2.10 -20.17
C GLU A 175 12.41 -1.75 -20.66
N ALA A 176 12.80 -0.48 -20.57
CA ALA A 176 14.13 -0.01 -20.96
C ALA A 176 15.23 -0.41 -19.95
N GLU A 177 14.88 -0.55 -18.68
CA GLU A 177 15.82 -0.91 -17.61
C GLU A 177 16.00 -2.44 -17.51
N LYS A 178 17.20 -2.91 -17.86
CA LYS A 178 17.53 -4.35 -17.90
C LYS A 178 17.79 -4.90 -16.50
N ASP A 179 18.39 -4.10 -15.62
CA ASP A 179 18.71 -4.50 -14.26
C ASP A 179 17.42 -4.58 -13.40
N PRO A 180 17.08 -5.75 -12.82
CA PRO A 180 15.94 -5.88 -11.92
C PRO A 180 15.98 -4.90 -10.74
N ILE A 181 17.16 -4.64 -10.15
CA ILE A 181 17.28 -3.68 -9.05
C ILE A 181 17.05 -2.26 -9.56
N GLY A 182 17.61 -1.91 -10.72
CA GLY A 182 17.34 -0.65 -11.41
C GLY A 182 15.83 -0.43 -11.62
N ARG A 183 15.10 -1.46 -12.08
CA ARG A 183 13.64 -1.43 -12.23
C ARG A 183 12.93 -1.19 -10.89
N GLN A 184 13.33 -1.90 -9.82
CA GLN A 184 12.76 -1.70 -8.48
C GLN A 184 12.96 -0.25 -7.99
N LEU A 185 14.16 0.31 -8.18
CA LEU A 185 14.45 1.71 -7.82
C LEU A 185 13.60 2.69 -8.65
N ALA A 186 13.42 2.43 -9.94
CA ALA A 186 12.57 3.22 -10.82
C ALA A 186 11.09 3.19 -10.38
N MET A 187 10.55 2.00 -10.04
CA MET A 187 9.20 1.85 -9.49
C MET A 187 9.02 2.58 -8.17
N LEU A 188 10.03 2.50 -7.30
CA LEU A 188 10.02 3.15 -6.01
C LEU A 188 10.00 4.67 -6.17
N SER A 189 10.92 5.23 -6.96
CA SER A 189 10.94 6.66 -7.29
C SER A 189 9.61 7.10 -7.89
N TRP A 190 9.12 6.40 -8.91
CA TRP A 190 7.84 6.72 -9.55
C TRP A 190 6.69 6.77 -8.54
N SER A 191 6.61 5.81 -7.62
CA SER A 191 5.52 5.79 -6.62
C SER A 191 5.57 7.05 -5.75
N PHE A 192 6.75 7.44 -5.26
CA PHE A 192 6.92 8.67 -4.48
C PHE A 192 6.63 9.94 -5.30
N GLU A 193 7.04 9.98 -6.58
CA GLU A 193 6.73 11.09 -7.50
C GLU A 193 5.23 11.30 -7.63
N GLN A 194 4.45 10.21 -7.77
CA GLN A 194 2.98 10.30 -7.86
C GLN A 194 2.38 10.92 -6.58
N TYR A 195 2.89 10.56 -5.40
CA TYR A 195 2.40 11.11 -4.13
C TYR A 195 2.77 12.58 -3.97
N SER A 196 4.03 12.95 -4.22
CA SER A 196 4.48 14.35 -4.15
C SER A 196 3.73 15.25 -5.15
N ARG A 197 3.40 14.71 -6.34
CA ARG A 197 2.70 15.47 -7.38
C ARG A 197 1.22 15.69 -7.09
N HIS A 198 0.54 14.68 -6.55
CA HIS A 198 -0.93 14.67 -6.50
C HIS A 198 -1.51 14.83 -5.10
N LEU A 199 -0.73 14.59 -4.04
CA LEU A 199 -1.23 14.63 -2.67
C LEU A 199 -0.57 15.77 -1.88
N PRO A 200 -1.34 16.49 -1.05
CA PRO A 200 -0.74 17.37 -0.06
C PRO A 200 0.00 16.53 1.00
N PRO A 201 1.06 17.05 1.63
CA PRO A 201 1.88 16.29 2.58
C PRO A 201 1.09 15.62 3.71
N GLN A 202 0.01 16.24 4.18
CA GLN A 202 -0.83 15.73 5.27
C GLN A 202 -1.63 14.46 4.89
N ARG A 203 -1.70 14.12 3.58
CA ARG A 203 -2.34 12.90 3.08
C ARG A 203 -1.34 11.80 2.72
N VAL A 204 -0.05 12.03 2.98
CA VAL A 204 1.00 11.03 2.86
C VAL A 204 1.40 10.57 4.27
N ILE A 205 1.06 9.33 4.60
CA ILE A 205 1.26 8.74 5.91
C ILE A 205 2.52 7.88 5.89
N HIS A 206 3.46 8.13 6.80
CA HIS A 206 4.66 7.32 6.93
C HIS A 206 4.37 6.08 7.79
N TYR A 207 4.82 4.91 7.35
CA TYR A 207 4.70 3.65 8.08
C TYR A 207 5.29 3.76 9.48
N GLU A 208 6.43 4.43 9.62
CA GLU A 208 7.13 4.61 10.88
C GLU A 208 6.26 5.41 11.87
N GLN A 209 5.55 6.42 11.39
CA GLN A 209 4.57 7.17 12.20
C GLN A 209 3.33 6.34 12.52
N LEU A 210 2.86 5.51 11.58
CA LEU A 210 1.76 4.58 11.81
C LEU A 210 2.08 3.63 12.97
N VAL A 211 3.28 3.06 12.98
CA VAL A 211 3.76 2.17 14.04
C VAL A 211 3.97 2.94 15.35
N ALA A 212 4.75 4.03 15.34
CA ALA A 212 5.09 4.79 16.53
C ALA A 212 3.86 5.39 17.24
N SER A 213 2.81 5.74 16.48
CA SER A 213 1.56 6.27 17.01
C SER A 213 0.53 5.20 17.36
N ALA A 214 0.86 3.91 17.25
CA ALA A 214 -0.09 2.79 17.40
C ALA A 214 -1.36 2.95 16.53
N GLY A 215 -1.21 3.52 15.34
CA GLY A 215 -2.32 3.78 14.42
C GLY A 215 -2.96 5.16 14.53
N ARG A 216 -2.67 5.98 15.55
CA ARG A 216 -3.33 7.28 15.76
C ARG A 216 -3.14 8.27 14.62
N VAL A 217 -2.07 8.16 13.83
CA VAL A 217 -1.86 8.97 12.62
C VAL A 217 -2.99 8.81 11.58
N LEU A 218 -3.75 7.71 11.64
CA LEU A 218 -4.93 7.50 10.79
C LEU A 218 -6.10 8.46 11.12
N ALA A 219 -5.96 9.34 12.12
CA ALA A 219 -6.91 10.39 12.45
C ALA A 219 -7.23 11.32 11.26
N GLY A 220 -6.30 11.45 10.31
CA GLY A 220 -6.54 12.16 9.06
C GLY A 220 -7.56 11.48 8.14
N ILE A 221 -7.73 10.15 8.25
CA ILE A 221 -8.73 9.35 7.51
C ILE A 221 -10.01 9.25 8.32
N ASP A 222 -9.89 8.86 9.60
CA ASP A 222 -10.98 8.74 10.56
C ASP A 222 -10.59 9.36 11.90
N PRO A 223 -11.21 10.45 12.36
CA PRO A 223 -10.88 11.11 13.62
C PRO A 223 -10.90 10.17 14.84
N GLU A 224 -11.73 9.12 14.83
CA GLU A 224 -11.78 8.14 15.94
C GLU A 224 -10.48 7.32 16.04
N ALA A 225 -9.65 7.28 14.99
CA ALA A 225 -8.33 6.67 15.08
C ALA A 225 -7.43 7.35 16.13
N ALA A 226 -7.70 8.61 16.50
CA ALA A 226 -6.96 9.30 17.55
C ALA A 226 -7.06 8.61 18.91
N SER A 227 -8.10 7.79 19.15
CA SER A 227 -8.26 7.01 20.37
C SER A 227 -7.69 5.59 20.29
N LEU A 228 -7.05 5.19 19.17
CA LEU A 228 -6.39 3.88 19.09
C LEU A 228 -5.31 3.74 20.15
N GLN A 229 -5.33 2.59 20.81
CA GLN A 229 -4.40 2.20 21.89
C GLN A 229 -3.65 0.92 21.53
N GLY A 230 -2.60 0.66 22.31
CA GLY A 230 -1.76 -0.53 22.19
C GLY A 230 -0.37 -0.22 21.64
N SER A 231 0.33 -1.26 21.23
CA SER A 231 1.66 -1.19 20.64
C SER A 231 1.67 -1.89 19.28
N LEU A 232 2.45 -1.35 18.35
CA LEU A 232 2.72 -1.98 17.07
C LEU A 232 4.22 -2.22 16.97
N GLU A 233 4.60 -3.37 16.43
CA GLU A 233 5.99 -3.68 16.15
C GLU A 233 6.36 -3.25 14.74
N SER A 234 7.50 -2.57 14.62
CA SER A 234 8.03 -2.21 13.31
C SER A 234 8.51 -3.45 12.58
N ARG A 235 8.03 -3.63 11.35
CA ARG A 235 8.48 -4.70 10.45
C ARG A 235 9.65 -4.26 9.56
N ASN A 236 10.25 -3.09 9.82
CA ASN A 236 11.40 -2.58 9.05
C ASN A 236 12.63 -3.47 9.26
N ALA A 237 12.83 -3.97 10.47
CA ALA A 237 13.94 -4.84 10.83
C ALA A 237 13.55 -6.32 10.80
N ASN A 238 13.16 -6.85 9.64
CA ASN A 238 12.75 -8.25 9.53
C ASN A 238 13.98 -9.17 9.51
N ARG A 239 14.00 -10.18 10.40
CA ARG A 239 15.11 -11.15 10.52
C ARG A 239 15.33 -12.03 9.29
N LEU A 240 14.39 -12.06 8.35
CA LEU A 240 14.51 -12.81 7.10
C LEU A 240 15.41 -12.13 6.07
N TYR A 241 15.77 -10.86 6.26
CA TYR A 241 16.59 -10.13 5.30
C TYR A 241 18.04 -10.61 5.37
N ALA A 242 18.57 -11.11 4.26
CA ALA A 242 19.94 -11.57 4.18
C ALA A 242 20.92 -10.39 4.22
N ALA A 243 22.06 -10.55 4.91
CA ALA A 243 23.07 -9.50 5.00
C ALA A 243 23.57 -9.01 3.63
N ALA A 244 23.71 -9.91 2.66
CA ALA A 244 24.09 -9.59 1.29
C ALA A 244 23.06 -8.68 0.60
N ASP A 245 21.76 -8.96 0.77
CA ASP A 245 20.68 -8.12 0.22
C ASP A 245 20.65 -6.75 0.89
N ILE A 246 20.84 -6.70 2.22
CA ILE A 246 20.91 -5.44 2.97
C ILE A 246 22.04 -4.56 2.45
N GLN A 247 23.25 -5.12 2.30
CA GLN A 247 24.41 -4.39 1.79
C GLN A 247 24.20 -3.96 0.34
N GLY A 248 23.80 -4.88 -0.54
CA GLY A 248 23.64 -4.61 -1.97
C GLY A 248 22.54 -3.59 -2.26
N LEU A 249 21.36 -3.75 -1.66
CA LEU A 249 20.22 -2.84 -1.90
C LEU A 249 20.44 -1.47 -1.24
N SER A 250 21.03 -1.42 -0.03
CA SER A 250 21.30 -0.12 0.62
C SER A 250 22.34 0.69 -0.14
N ALA A 251 23.43 0.07 -0.62
CA ALA A 251 24.44 0.75 -1.43
C ALA A 251 23.82 1.32 -2.72
N ARG A 252 23.13 0.47 -3.49
CA ARG A 252 22.45 0.87 -4.73
C ARG A 252 21.43 1.98 -4.51
N LEU A 253 20.64 1.88 -3.44
CA LEU A 253 19.65 2.89 -3.08
C LEU A 253 20.32 4.23 -2.76
N LEU A 254 21.34 4.24 -1.91
CA LEU A 254 22.03 5.47 -1.44
C LEU A 254 22.71 6.25 -2.58
N GLU A 255 23.23 5.52 -3.57
CA GLU A 255 23.84 6.08 -4.78
C GLU A 255 22.80 6.56 -5.80
N SER A 256 21.60 5.98 -5.79
CA SER A 256 20.58 6.30 -6.78
C SER A 256 19.86 7.64 -6.51
N PRO A 257 19.50 8.37 -7.57
CA PRO A 257 18.54 9.45 -7.46
C PRO A 257 17.12 8.88 -7.35
N GLY A 258 16.22 9.62 -6.70
CA GLY A 258 14.80 9.31 -6.71
C GLY A 258 13.98 10.14 -5.75
N ALA A 259 12.68 10.25 -6.01
CA ALA A 259 11.78 11.11 -5.24
C ALA A 259 11.51 10.62 -3.81
N TYR A 260 11.92 9.39 -3.45
CA TYR A 260 11.90 8.94 -2.06
C TYR A 260 12.79 9.80 -1.16
N TRP A 261 13.77 10.52 -1.71
CA TRP A 261 14.60 11.46 -0.96
C TRP A 261 13.88 12.75 -0.53
N ASP A 262 12.71 13.04 -1.10
CA ASP A 262 11.85 14.14 -0.61
C ASP A 262 11.10 13.74 0.67
N HIS A 263 11.06 12.44 0.98
CA HIS A 263 10.29 11.86 2.10
C HIS A 263 11.19 11.25 3.17
N TYR A 264 12.39 10.82 2.80
CA TYR A 264 13.33 10.13 3.69
C TYR A 264 14.73 10.74 3.55
N SER A 265 15.46 10.81 4.66
CA SER A 265 16.88 11.17 4.62
C SER A 265 17.72 9.95 4.26
N ARG A 266 18.87 10.17 3.61
CA ARG A 266 19.88 9.12 3.41
C ARG A 266 20.37 8.53 4.73
N GLU A 267 20.45 9.35 5.77
CA GLU A 267 20.78 8.93 7.12
C GLU A 267 19.78 7.88 7.64
N SER A 268 18.47 8.11 7.51
CA SER A 268 17.45 7.14 7.93
C SER A 268 17.55 5.78 7.23
N VAL A 269 18.11 5.74 6.01
CA VAL A 269 18.40 4.51 5.27
C VAL A 269 19.67 3.84 5.81
N ARG A 270 20.72 4.62 6.09
CA ARG A 270 21.97 4.11 6.69
C ARG A 270 21.73 3.55 8.09
N ASP A 271 20.95 4.23 8.91
CA ASP A 271 20.62 3.79 10.27
C ASP A 271 19.88 2.46 10.24
N LEU A 272 18.87 2.33 9.35
CA LEU A 272 18.16 1.06 9.19
C LEU A 272 19.10 -0.07 8.71
N ALA A 273 20.00 0.22 7.78
CA ALA A 273 20.98 -0.75 7.32
C ALA A 273 21.93 -1.17 8.45
N GLY A 274 22.38 -0.23 9.28
CA GLY A 274 23.20 -0.49 10.47
C GLY A 274 22.51 -1.43 11.45
N VAL A 275 21.28 -1.09 11.85
CA VAL A 275 20.44 -1.91 12.74
C VAL A 275 20.25 -3.34 12.19
N LEU A 276 20.00 -3.47 10.89
CA LEU A 276 19.80 -4.76 10.23
C LEU A 276 21.07 -5.61 10.15
N LEU A 277 22.25 -4.99 10.09
CA LEU A 277 23.55 -5.66 10.06
C LEU A 277 24.14 -5.91 11.46
N GLY A 278 23.48 -5.41 12.51
CA GLY A 278 23.95 -5.53 13.89
C GLY A 278 25.04 -4.53 14.27
N ASN A 279 25.10 -3.38 13.57
CA ASN A 279 26.00 -2.26 13.86
C ASN A 279 25.30 -1.15 14.64
#